data_AF-A0A6A2WFU1-F1
#
_entry.id   AF-A0A6A2WFU1-F1
#
_cell.length_a   1.000
_cell.length_b   1.000
_cell.length_c   1.000
_cell.angle_alpha   90.00
_cell.angle_beta   90.00
_cell.angle_gamma   90.00
#
_symmetry.space_group_name_H-M   'P 1'
#
loop_
_entity.id
_entity.type
_entity.pdbx_description
1 polymer ?
#
loop_
_entity_poly.entity_id
_entity_poly.type
_entity_poly.pdbx_seq_one_letter_code
_entity_poly.pdbx_strand_id
1 'polypeptide(L)'
;MGKWSKRVVFLFFFAYQFVCKSHWVLPLLPLFKEIRTFKQEDDAHVVHCSRERSRAAWKVIQEYLMPSVEQERYKISSGCRLHPDNDLYRDQEQHKHHVDINEWRCRYCRKNFYEEKYLDKHFDNRHFDLLNASHGRCLADLCGALHCDLVMDSSPHKTKCNPAAARNKHLCESLADGCFPISNAVSSRLHEAKKYTLHNFIDFDVDAAAAFLLLHLHVPKGN
;
A
#
# COMPACT_ATOMS: atom_id res chain seq x y z
N MET A 1 55.50 -34.54 25.23
CA MET A 1 54.93 -35.75 24.61
C MET A 1 53.67 -36.12 25.39
N GLY A 2 52.50 -36.04 24.76
CA GLY A 2 51.22 -36.36 25.39
C GLY A 2 50.10 -36.23 24.37
N LYS A 3 49.73 -37.36 23.77
CA LYS A 3 48.81 -37.51 22.64
C LYS A 3 47.42 -36.96 22.97
N TRP A 4 46.94 -35.97 22.21
CA TRP A 4 45.53 -35.60 22.22
C TRP A 4 44.78 -36.32 21.09
N SER A 5 43.72 -36.98 21.51
CA SER A 5 42.94 -37.98 20.81
C SER A 5 42.02 -37.35 19.75
N LYS A 6 41.87 -38.04 18.61
CA LYS A 6 41.05 -37.68 17.44
C LYS A 6 39.54 -37.79 17.70
N ARG A 7 39.03 -37.13 18.75
CA ARG A 7 37.60 -37.20 19.15
C ARG A 7 36.91 -35.84 19.34
N VAL A 8 37.53 -34.73 18.97
CA VAL A 8 36.93 -33.38 19.11
C VAL A 8 36.56 -32.73 17.77
N VAL A 9 36.77 -33.41 16.63
CA VAL A 9 36.40 -32.90 15.29
C VAL A 9 35.09 -33.51 14.75
N PHE A 10 34.45 -34.42 15.48
CA PHE A 10 33.24 -35.14 15.02
C PHE A 10 31.93 -34.73 15.71
N LEU A 11 31.88 -33.55 16.34
CA LEU A 11 30.65 -32.97 16.93
C LEU A 11 30.35 -31.56 16.40
N PHE A 12 30.72 -31.27 15.16
CA PHE A 12 30.29 -30.04 14.47
C PHE A 12 29.79 -30.26 13.03
N PHE A 13 29.51 -31.53 12.65
CA PHE A 13 29.06 -31.88 11.29
C PHE A 13 27.71 -32.61 11.21
N PHE A 14 26.89 -32.61 12.26
CA PHE A 14 25.57 -33.27 12.27
C PHE A 14 24.40 -32.38 12.70
N ALA A 15 24.42 -31.10 12.27
CA ALA A 15 23.27 -30.19 12.43
C ALA A 15 22.93 -29.39 11.16
N TYR A 16 23.30 -29.89 9.97
CA TYR A 16 23.02 -29.22 8.69
C TYR A 16 22.30 -30.10 7.65
N GLN A 17 21.62 -31.16 8.07
CA GLN A 17 20.94 -32.05 7.10
C GLN A 17 19.63 -32.68 7.59
N PHE A 18 18.82 -31.93 8.34
CA PHE A 18 17.48 -32.38 8.74
C PHE A 18 16.39 -31.32 8.46
N VAL A 19 16.43 -30.75 7.25
CA VAL A 19 15.29 -30.06 6.66
C VAL A 19 14.79 -30.93 5.50
N CYS A 20 13.49 -31.20 5.49
CA CYS A 20 12.76 -32.12 4.60
C CYS A 20 12.93 -33.61 4.90
N LYS A 21 12.03 -34.14 5.75
CA LYS A 21 11.19 -35.32 5.52
C LYS A 21 10.67 -35.85 6.86
N SER A 22 9.37 -35.74 7.10
CA SER A 22 8.58 -36.76 7.83
C SER A 22 7.10 -36.47 7.65
N HIS A 23 6.50 -37.12 6.64
CA HIS A 23 5.08 -37.46 6.61
C HIS A 23 4.76 -38.35 7.80
N TRP A 24 3.80 -37.97 8.64
CA TRP A 24 3.02 -38.92 9.43
C TRP A 24 1.54 -38.56 9.26
N VAL A 25 0.77 -39.53 8.76
CA VAL A 25 -0.68 -39.49 8.53
C VAL A 25 -1.33 -40.41 9.56
N LEU A 26 -2.57 -40.06 9.96
CA LEU A 26 -3.67 -40.87 10.57
C LEU A 26 -3.86 -40.76 12.11
N PRO A 27 -5.09 -41.00 12.65
CA PRO A 27 -6.42 -40.46 12.26
C PRO A 27 -7.37 -40.04 13.45
N LEU A 28 -8.39 -39.19 13.14
CA LEU A 28 -9.77 -39.02 13.70
C LEU A 28 -10.01 -39.13 15.24
N LEU A 29 -10.68 -38.20 15.98
CA LEU A 29 -12.04 -37.62 15.84
C LEU A 29 -12.30 -36.60 17.02
N PRO A 30 -13.44 -35.88 17.10
CA PRO A 30 -13.55 -34.43 16.99
C PRO A 30 -13.69 -33.66 18.33
N LEU A 31 -13.17 -32.43 18.41
CA LEU A 31 -13.58 -31.46 19.43
C LEU A 31 -14.05 -30.16 18.76
N PHE A 32 -15.30 -29.84 19.07
CA PHE A 32 -16.15 -28.80 18.52
C PHE A 32 -15.65 -27.36 18.73
N LYS A 33 -16.22 -26.47 17.88
CA LYS A 33 -16.44 -25.01 18.04
C LYS A 33 -15.19 -24.13 17.85
N GLU A 34 -15.19 -23.11 17.01
CA GLU A 34 -16.29 -22.24 16.59
C GLU A 34 -15.91 -21.57 15.26
N ILE A 35 -16.53 -22.01 14.16
CA ILE A 35 -16.60 -21.19 12.96
C ILE A 35 -17.50 -20.02 13.36
N ARG A 36 -16.90 -18.87 13.70
CA ARG A 36 -17.62 -17.60 13.66
C ARG A 36 -18.05 -17.41 12.21
N THR A 37 -19.26 -17.88 11.93
CA THR A 37 -20.10 -17.33 10.87
C THR A 37 -20.18 -15.85 11.19
N PHE A 38 -19.39 -15.05 10.47
CA PHE A 38 -19.62 -13.62 10.43
C PHE A 38 -21.01 -13.48 9.82
N LYS A 39 -22.01 -13.35 10.69
CA LYS A 39 -23.32 -12.87 10.29
C LYS A 39 -23.02 -11.55 9.62
N GLN A 40 -23.17 -11.53 8.31
CA GLN A 40 -23.24 -10.28 7.57
C GLN A 40 -24.55 -9.67 8.03
N GLU A 41 -24.48 -8.91 9.12
CA GLU A 41 -25.49 -7.92 9.43
C GLU A 41 -25.43 -6.92 8.28
N ASP A 42 -26.55 -6.85 7.58
CA ASP A 42 -26.84 -5.90 6.52
C ASP A 42 -26.95 -4.51 7.17
N ASP A 43 -25.79 -3.97 7.57
CA ASP A 43 -25.67 -2.64 8.15
C ASP A 43 -25.32 -1.67 7.01
N ALA A 44 -26.38 -1.06 6.46
CA ALA A 44 -26.40 -0.38 5.17
C ALA A 44 -25.49 0.88 5.05
N HIS A 45 -24.57 1.13 5.98
CA HIS A 45 -23.72 2.32 5.99
C HIS A 45 -22.25 2.07 6.38
N VAL A 46 -21.77 0.83 6.39
CA VAL A 46 -20.36 0.57 6.77
C VAL A 46 -19.43 0.68 5.56
N VAL A 47 -18.78 1.84 5.42
CA VAL A 47 -17.64 1.99 4.50
C VAL A 47 -16.42 1.29 5.12
N HIS A 48 -16.04 0.14 4.56
CA HIS A 48 -14.82 -0.59 4.96
C HIS A 48 -13.56 0.00 4.29
N CYS A 49 -13.27 1.28 4.54
CA CYS A 49 -12.08 1.95 4.01
C CYS A 49 -11.29 2.64 5.12
N SER A 50 -10.03 2.25 5.33
CA SER A 50 -9.14 2.91 6.29
C SER A 50 -8.71 4.28 5.77
N ARG A 51 -9.20 5.35 6.42
CA ARG A 51 -8.91 6.74 6.05
C ARG A 51 -7.43 7.07 6.08
N GLU A 52 -6.73 6.72 7.17
CA GLU A 52 -5.31 6.98 7.35
C GLU A 52 -4.46 6.30 6.25
N ARG A 53 -4.76 5.03 5.94
CA ARG A 53 -4.09 4.31 4.85
C ARG A 53 -4.41 4.92 3.48
N SER A 54 -5.65 5.35 3.26
CA SER A 54 -6.05 6.05 2.02
C SER A 54 -5.28 7.37 1.85
N ARG A 55 -5.07 8.13 2.94
CA ARG A 55 -4.26 9.35 2.96
C ARG A 55 -2.80 9.04 2.62
N ALA A 56 -2.23 7.99 3.21
CA ALA A 56 -0.87 7.55 2.90
C ALA A 56 -0.72 7.12 1.44
N ALA A 57 -1.66 6.35 0.90
CA ALA A 57 -1.69 5.98 -0.52
C ALA A 57 -1.71 7.21 -1.42
N TRP A 58 -2.57 8.18 -1.11
CA TRP A 58 -2.62 9.43 -1.88
C TRP A 58 -1.31 10.20 -1.83
N LYS A 59 -0.65 10.27 -0.66
CA LYS A 59 0.66 10.92 -0.54
C LYS A 59 1.71 10.28 -1.45
N VAL A 60 1.77 8.95 -1.51
CA VAL A 60 2.65 8.23 -2.45
C VAL A 60 2.29 8.57 -3.91
N ILE A 61 1.01 8.55 -4.26
CA ILE A 61 0.57 8.89 -5.62
C ILE A 61 0.98 10.33 -5.98
N GLN A 62 0.77 11.28 -5.07
CA GLN A 62 1.09 12.68 -5.27
C GLN A 62 2.60 12.91 -5.43
N GLU A 63 3.43 12.19 -4.68
CA GLU A 63 4.88 12.38 -4.67
C GLU A 63 5.57 11.68 -5.86
N TYR A 64 5.09 10.49 -6.25
CA TYR A 64 5.80 9.64 -7.23
C TYR A 64 5.10 9.53 -8.60
N LEU A 65 3.77 9.67 -8.64
CA LEU A 65 3.01 9.50 -9.88
C LEU A 65 2.65 10.85 -10.52
N MET A 66 2.05 11.76 -9.76
CA MET A 66 1.51 13.01 -10.29
C MET A 66 2.54 13.90 -10.99
N PRO A 67 3.80 14.04 -10.53
CA PRO A 67 4.78 14.89 -11.21
C PRO A 67 5.02 14.46 -12.66
N SER A 68 5.03 13.15 -12.93
CA SER A 68 5.18 12.65 -14.31
C SER A 68 3.91 12.85 -15.13
N VAL A 69 2.73 12.66 -14.53
CA VAL A 69 1.44 12.90 -15.20
C VAL A 69 1.32 14.36 -15.63
N GLU A 70 1.67 15.28 -14.74
CA GLU A 70 1.64 16.73 -15.00
C GLU A 70 2.71 17.14 -16.02
N GLN A 71 3.93 16.61 -15.90
CA GLN A 71 5.03 16.87 -16.83
C GLN A 71 4.68 16.45 -18.26
N GLU A 72 4.05 15.29 -18.43
CA GLU A 72 3.60 14.80 -19.74
C GLU A 72 2.23 15.37 -20.16
N ARG A 73 1.63 16.25 -19.35
CA ARG A 73 0.27 16.81 -19.53
C ARG A 73 -0.77 15.73 -19.80
N TYR A 74 -0.57 14.56 -19.19
CA TYR A 74 -1.44 13.41 -19.35
C TYR A 74 -2.71 13.61 -18.53
N LYS A 75 -3.85 13.30 -19.15
CA LYS A 75 -5.14 13.29 -18.46
C LYS A 75 -5.47 11.87 -18.06
N ILE A 76 -5.46 11.60 -16.76
CA ILE A 76 -5.92 10.33 -16.22
C ILE A 76 -7.39 10.16 -16.59
N SER A 77 -7.76 8.97 -17.09
CA SER A 77 -9.15 8.66 -17.44
C SER A 77 -10.05 8.68 -16.20
N SER A 78 -11.28 9.17 -16.30
CA SER A 78 -12.26 9.11 -15.20
C SER A 78 -12.59 7.68 -14.75
N GLY A 79 -12.32 6.67 -15.59
CA GLY A 79 -12.45 5.26 -15.20
C GLY A 79 -11.27 4.69 -14.38
N CYS A 80 -10.15 5.41 -14.30
CA CYS A 80 -8.96 4.95 -13.60
C CYS A 80 -9.14 5.04 -12.08
N ARG A 81 -8.69 4.01 -11.35
CA ARG A 81 -8.77 3.99 -9.87
C ARG A 81 -7.96 5.10 -9.20
N LEU A 82 -6.90 5.59 -9.85
CA LEU A 82 -6.02 6.66 -9.37
C LEU A 82 -6.53 8.06 -9.75
N HIS A 83 -7.68 8.16 -10.43
CA HIS A 83 -8.26 9.44 -10.77
C HIS A 83 -8.60 10.22 -9.47
N PRO A 84 -8.22 11.51 -9.36
CA PRO A 84 -8.46 12.28 -8.14
C PRO A 84 -9.92 12.29 -7.68
N ASP A 85 -10.85 12.36 -8.61
CA ASP A 85 -12.31 12.39 -8.35
C ASP A 85 -12.87 11.03 -7.90
N ASN A 86 -12.11 9.95 -8.10
CA ASN A 86 -12.51 8.62 -7.68
C ASN A 86 -12.02 8.30 -6.26
N ASP A 87 -11.20 9.13 -5.62
CA ASP A 87 -10.77 8.90 -4.24
C ASP A 87 -11.91 9.20 -3.27
N LEU A 88 -12.35 8.17 -2.55
CA LEU A 88 -13.47 8.21 -1.62
C LEU A 88 -13.38 9.33 -0.58
N TYR A 89 -12.18 9.62 -0.08
CA TYR A 89 -11.97 10.61 0.99
C TYR A 89 -11.42 11.95 0.48
N ARG A 90 -11.16 12.09 -0.83
CA ARG A 90 -10.52 13.28 -1.45
C ARG A 90 -11.14 14.58 -0.97
N ASP A 91 -12.46 14.69 -1.10
CA ASP A 91 -13.19 15.91 -0.78
C ASP A 91 -13.00 16.28 0.70
N GLN A 92 -13.23 15.33 1.61
CA GLN A 92 -13.08 15.57 3.05
C GLN A 92 -11.64 15.92 3.45
N GLU A 93 -10.64 15.26 2.86
CA GLU A 93 -9.23 15.57 3.10
C GLU A 93 -8.88 17.00 2.63
N GLN A 94 -9.42 17.46 1.49
CA GLN A 94 -9.27 18.85 1.02
C GLN A 94 -9.98 19.88 1.92
N HIS A 95 -11.00 19.44 2.65
CA HIS A 95 -11.76 20.25 3.60
C HIS A 95 -11.21 20.23 5.03
N LYS A 96 -10.01 19.67 5.24
CA LYS A 96 -9.22 19.91 6.45
C LYS A 96 -8.49 21.24 6.35
N HIS A 97 -8.41 21.96 7.45
CA HIS A 97 -7.64 23.19 7.53
C HIS A 97 -6.80 23.19 8.79
N HIS A 98 -5.50 23.00 8.66
CA HIS A 98 -4.55 23.12 9.75
C HIS A 98 -4.26 24.62 9.97
N VAL A 99 -4.89 25.21 10.99
CA VAL A 99 -4.81 26.64 11.30
C VAL A 99 -3.51 26.95 12.04
N ASP A 100 -3.18 26.12 13.03
CA ASP A 100 -2.00 26.23 13.89
C ASP A 100 -1.61 24.82 14.38
N ILE A 101 -0.46 24.67 15.04
CA ILE A 101 0.14 23.39 15.52
C ILE A 101 -0.88 22.46 16.17
N ASN A 102 -1.81 23.02 16.94
CA ASN A 102 -2.82 22.30 17.69
C ASN A 102 -4.25 22.75 17.33
N GLU A 103 -4.46 23.32 16.15
CA GLU A 103 -5.78 23.76 15.70
C GLU A 103 -6.08 23.25 14.29
N TRP A 104 -6.94 22.24 14.25
CA TRP A 104 -7.52 21.68 13.03
C TRP A 104 -8.96 22.13 12.89
N ARG A 105 -9.33 22.63 11.71
CA ARG A 105 -10.67 23.14 11.43
C ARG A 105 -11.36 22.35 10.32
N CYS A 106 -12.60 21.95 10.57
CA CYS A 106 -13.50 21.42 9.54
C CYS A 106 -13.97 22.56 8.64
N ARG A 107 -13.74 22.50 7.32
CA ARG A 107 -14.21 23.56 6.40
C ARG A 107 -15.71 23.50 6.11
N TYR A 108 -16.40 22.37 6.31
CA TYR A 108 -17.86 22.29 6.10
C TYR A 108 -18.64 23.04 7.17
N CYS A 109 -18.30 22.86 8.45
CA CYS A 109 -19.08 23.39 9.59
C CYS A 109 -18.30 24.31 10.53
N ARG A 110 -17.03 24.60 10.22
CA ARG A 110 -16.14 25.54 10.93
C ARG A 110 -15.79 25.15 12.37
N LYS A 111 -16.10 23.93 12.81
CA LYS A 111 -15.67 23.40 14.12
C LYS A 111 -14.15 23.19 14.17
N ASN A 112 -13.57 23.49 15.32
CA ASN A 112 -12.14 23.33 15.60
C ASN A 112 -11.89 22.08 16.46
N PHE A 113 -10.71 21.50 16.29
CA PHE A 113 -10.24 20.27 16.92
C PHE A 113 -8.77 20.43 17.29
N TYR A 114 -8.35 19.82 18.39
CA TYR A 114 -6.97 19.92 18.86
C TYR A 114 -5.98 19.09 18.03
N GLU A 115 -6.44 17.96 17.46
CA GLU A 115 -5.63 17.05 16.64
C GLU A 115 -6.41 16.59 15.41
N GLU A 116 -5.69 16.23 14.34
CA GLU A 116 -6.26 15.74 13.09
C GLU A 116 -7.18 14.52 13.31
N LYS A 117 -6.78 13.59 14.19
CA LYS A 117 -7.57 12.38 14.49
C LYS A 117 -8.98 12.68 14.99
N TYR A 118 -9.17 13.79 15.70
CA TYR A 118 -10.49 14.20 16.19
C TYR A 118 -11.32 14.84 15.07
N LEU A 119 -10.67 15.53 14.13
CA LEU A 119 -11.31 16.02 12.92
C LEU A 119 -11.72 14.86 11.98
N ASP A 120 -10.89 13.84 11.84
CA ASP A 120 -11.21 12.61 11.11
C ASP A 120 -12.45 11.93 11.68
N LYS A 121 -12.45 11.69 13.00
CA LYS A 121 -13.62 11.15 13.70
C LYS A 121 -14.85 12.04 13.53
N HIS A 122 -14.69 13.36 13.47
CA HIS A 122 -15.80 14.27 13.20
C HIS A 122 -16.36 14.07 11.79
N PHE A 123 -15.53 13.88 10.75
CA PHE A 123 -16.03 13.58 9.41
C PHE A 123 -16.83 12.29 9.39
N ASP A 124 -16.33 11.22 10.02
CA ASP A 124 -17.00 9.92 10.05
C ASP A 124 -18.37 9.98 10.73
N ASN A 125 -18.53 10.85 11.74
CA ASN A 125 -19.79 10.95 12.50
C ASN A 125 -20.77 12.00 11.97
N ARG A 126 -20.30 13.05 11.30
CA ARG A 126 -21.11 14.26 11.01
C ARG A 126 -21.17 14.63 9.53
N HIS A 127 -20.29 14.08 8.71
CA HIS A 127 -20.18 14.40 7.28
C HIS A 127 -20.03 13.13 6.43
N PHE A 128 -20.45 11.97 6.95
CA PHE A 128 -20.41 10.70 6.24
C PHE A 128 -21.26 10.74 4.95
N ASP A 129 -22.37 11.46 4.99
CA ASP A 129 -23.29 11.69 3.88
C ASP A 129 -22.66 12.44 2.69
N LEU A 130 -21.55 13.15 2.92
CA LEU A 130 -20.80 13.83 1.85
C LEU A 130 -19.86 12.89 1.09
N LEU A 131 -19.71 11.64 1.52
CA LEU A 131 -18.91 10.65 0.80
C LEU A 131 -19.66 10.18 -0.45
N ASN A 132 -18.96 10.12 -1.58
CA ASN A 132 -19.48 9.46 -2.76
C ASN A 132 -19.32 7.94 -2.63
N ALA A 133 -20.02 7.30 -1.68
CA ALA A 133 -19.89 5.87 -1.42
C ALA A 133 -20.26 4.97 -2.62
N SER A 134 -21.05 5.50 -3.56
CA SER A 134 -21.49 4.77 -4.76
C SER A 134 -20.41 4.61 -5.85
N HIS A 135 -19.60 5.67 -6.06
CA HIS A 135 -18.58 5.69 -7.12
C HIS A 135 -17.15 5.82 -6.59
N GLY A 136 -17.00 6.26 -5.34
CA GLY A 136 -15.72 6.42 -4.66
C GLY A 136 -15.00 5.09 -4.50
N ARG A 137 -13.68 5.14 -4.66
CA ARG A 137 -12.76 4.03 -4.55
C ARG A 137 -11.90 4.25 -3.31
N CYS A 138 -11.76 3.21 -2.52
CA CYS A 138 -10.88 3.23 -1.37
C CYS A 138 -9.42 3.13 -1.83
N LEU A 139 -8.61 4.18 -1.66
CA LEU A 139 -7.19 4.10 -2.01
C LEU A 139 -6.39 3.21 -1.05
N ALA A 140 -6.92 2.93 0.15
CA ALA A 140 -6.27 2.00 1.07
C ALA A 140 -6.15 0.58 0.49
N ASP A 141 -7.02 0.20 -0.44
CA ASP A 141 -6.92 -1.08 -1.16
C ASP A 141 -5.64 -1.19 -1.99
N LEU A 142 -5.03 -0.05 -2.32
CA LEU A 142 -3.79 0.03 -3.09
C LEU A 142 -2.55 -0.01 -2.19
N CYS A 143 -2.71 0.04 -0.87
CA CYS A 143 -1.58 0.13 0.06
C CYS A 143 -0.64 -1.07 0.04
N GLY A 144 -1.13 -2.25 -0.36
CA GLY A 144 -0.25 -3.40 -0.59
C GLY A 144 0.78 -3.12 -1.69
N ALA A 145 0.35 -2.49 -2.79
CA ALA A 145 1.20 -2.14 -3.93
C ALA A 145 1.98 -0.84 -3.72
N LEU A 146 1.42 0.14 -3.01
CA LEU A 146 2.03 1.44 -2.75
C LEU A 146 2.90 1.47 -1.50
N HIS A 147 2.97 0.37 -0.75
CA HIS A 147 3.71 0.27 0.52
C HIS A 147 3.39 1.39 1.50
N CYS A 148 2.11 1.73 1.68
CA CYS A 148 1.68 2.81 2.59
C CYS A 148 2.24 2.68 3.99
N ASP A 149 2.46 1.46 4.46
CA ASP A 149 2.97 1.18 5.80
C ASP A 149 4.40 1.76 5.98
N LEU A 150 5.20 1.88 4.92
CA LEU A 150 6.50 2.58 4.96
C LEU A 150 6.37 4.11 5.08
N VAL A 151 5.24 4.66 4.65
CA VAL A 151 4.95 6.11 4.72
C VAL A 151 4.33 6.48 6.05
N MET A 152 3.60 5.54 6.67
CA MET A 152 2.96 5.70 7.97
C MET A 152 3.91 5.35 9.13
N ASP A 153 4.68 4.27 9.01
CA ASP A 153 5.60 3.78 10.04
C ASP A 153 7.07 3.92 9.63
N SER A 154 7.92 4.35 10.55
CA SER A 154 9.38 4.48 10.34
C SER A 154 10.16 3.17 10.56
N SER A 155 9.48 2.05 10.82
CA SER A 155 10.16 0.78 11.11
C SER A 155 10.16 -0.17 9.90
N PRO A 156 11.34 -0.57 9.37
CA PRO A 156 11.41 -1.54 8.28
C PRO A 156 10.98 -2.93 8.78
N HIS A 157 9.95 -3.51 8.16
CA HIS A 157 9.55 -4.89 8.42
C HIS A 157 10.30 -5.87 7.51
N LYS A 158 10.69 -7.01 8.11
CA LYS A 158 11.63 -7.98 7.54
C LYS A 158 11.14 -8.64 6.24
N THR A 159 12.08 -8.77 5.31
CA THR A 159 11.95 -9.44 4.01
C THR A 159 11.93 -10.95 4.13
N LYS A 160 10.78 -11.55 3.84
CA LYS A 160 10.67 -12.93 3.36
C LYS A 160 9.69 -12.91 2.20
N CYS A 161 9.92 -13.73 1.17
CA CYS A 161 9.05 -13.80 -0.01
C CYS A 161 7.57 -13.93 0.41
N ASN A 162 6.82 -12.84 0.24
CA ASN A 162 5.46 -12.71 0.72
C ASN A 162 4.52 -13.04 -0.44
N PRO A 163 3.57 -13.99 -0.31
CA PRO A 163 2.55 -14.22 -1.33
C PRO A 163 1.68 -12.98 -1.63
N ALA A 164 1.77 -11.91 -0.83
CA ALA A 164 1.25 -10.60 -1.17
C ALA A 164 1.98 -9.95 -2.36
N ALA A 165 3.28 -10.18 -2.58
CA ALA A 165 4.04 -9.57 -3.68
C ALA A 165 3.47 -9.95 -5.06
N ALA A 166 3.11 -11.23 -5.26
CA ALA A 166 2.47 -11.67 -6.50
C ALA A 166 1.08 -11.04 -6.70
N ARG A 167 0.30 -10.88 -5.62
CA ARG A 167 -1.01 -10.19 -5.68
C ARG A 167 -0.85 -8.69 -5.97
N ASN A 168 0.13 -8.05 -5.36
CA ASN A 168 0.45 -6.65 -5.58
C ASN A 168 0.94 -6.40 -7.00
N LYS A 169 1.71 -7.33 -7.58
CA LYS A 169 2.12 -7.29 -8.99
C LYS A 169 0.93 -7.21 -9.93
N HIS A 170 -0.03 -8.13 -9.82
CA HIS A 170 -1.23 -8.09 -10.64
C HIS A 170 -2.07 -6.82 -10.39
N LEU A 171 -2.07 -6.30 -9.16
CA LEU A 171 -2.72 -5.02 -8.87
C LEU A 171 -2.05 -3.86 -9.61
N CYS A 172 -0.72 -3.78 -9.61
CA CYS A 172 0.03 -2.78 -10.35
C CYS A 172 -0.15 -2.89 -11.87
N GLU A 173 -0.14 -4.10 -12.42
CA GLU A 173 -0.41 -4.35 -13.84
C GLU A 173 -1.81 -3.85 -14.21
N SER A 174 -2.83 -4.22 -13.43
CA SER A 174 -4.21 -3.78 -13.66
C SER A 174 -4.38 -2.25 -13.55
N LEU A 175 -3.66 -1.61 -12.63
CA LEU A 175 -3.63 -0.15 -12.51
C LEU A 175 -2.97 0.49 -13.72
N ALA A 176 -1.83 -0.02 -14.17
CA ALA A 176 -1.12 0.50 -15.34
C ALA A 176 -1.99 0.39 -16.60
N ASP A 177 -2.63 -0.75 -16.82
CA ASP A 177 -3.53 -0.97 -17.97
C ASP A 177 -4.76 -0.05 -17.92
N GLY A 178 -5.38 0.11 -16.75
CA GLY A 178 -6.59 0.91 -16.59
C GLY A 178 -6.34 2.42 -16.60
N CYS A 179 -5.17 2.87 -16.15
CA CYS A 179 -4.84 4.28 -16.00
C CYS A 179 -3.97 4.83 -17.14
N PHE A 180 -3.17 3.98 -17.77
CA PHE A 180 -2.21 4.32 -18.84
C PHE A 180 -2.32 3.29 -19.98
N PRO A 181 -3.44 3.25 -20.73
CA PRO A 181 -3.61 2.29 -21.82
C PRO A 181 -2.66 2.60 -22.99
N ILE A 182 -2.10 1.56 -23.63
CA ILE A 182 -1.22 1.66 -24.81
C ILE A 182 -2.03 2.09 -26.04
N SER A 183 -2.45 3.35 -26.09
CA SER A 183 -3.33 3.91 -27.12
C SER A 183 -2.67 5.03 -27.92
N ASN A 184 -1.79 5.79 -27.27
CA ASN A 184 -1.05 6.89 -27.88
C ASN A 184 0.38 6.93 -27.31
N ALA A 185 1.30 7.57 -28.03
CA ALA A 185 2.73 7.54 -27.69
C ALA A 185 3.05 8.05 -26.27
N VAL A 186 2.27 8.99 -25.73
CA VAL A 186 2.43 9.52 -24.36
C VAL A 186 2.02 8.47 -23.34
N SER A 187 0.81 7.94 -23.51
CA SER A 187 0.25 6.90 -22.64
C SER A 187 1.09 5.62 -22.66
N SER A 188 1.62 5.22 -23.82
CA SER A 188 2.52 4.07 -23.93
C SER A 188 3.85 4.29 -23.20
N ARG A 189 4.46 5.48 -23.27
CA ARG A 189 5.69 5.78 -22.52
C ARG A 189 5.43 5.81 -21.01
N LEU A 190 4.31 6.40 -20.59
CA LEU A 190 3.88 6.38 -19.19
C LEU A 190 3.58 4.95 -18.73
N HIS A 191 2.93 4.14 -19.56
CA HIS A 191 2.65 2.73 -19.28
C HIS A 191 3.93 1.97 -18.99
N GLU A 192 4.91 2.03 -19.89
CA GLU A 192 6.20 1.33 -19.72
C GLU A 192 6.99 1.86 -18.51
N ALA A 193 7.10 3.19 -18.38
CA ALA A 193 7.82 3.82 -17.27
C ALA A 193 7.19 3.47 -15.91
N LYS A 194 5.85 3.55 -15.81
CA LYS A 194 5.13 3.33 -14.55
C LYS A 194 4.92 1.86 -14.25
N LYS A 195 4.79 0.98 -15.25
CA LYS A 195 4.85 -0.48 -15.04
C LYS A 195 6.18 -0.88 -14.42
N TYR A 196 7.29 -0.34 -14.91
CA TYR A 196 8.61 -0.57 -14.33
C TYR A 196 8.72 0.04 -12.92
N THR A 197 8.33 1.30 -12.72
CA THR A 197 8.35 1.92 -11.38
C THR A 197 7.50 1.15 -10.38
N LEU A 198 6.25 0.83 -10.73
CA LEU A 198 5.32 0.10 -9.87
C LEU A 198 5.79 -1.33 -9.59
N HIS A 199 6.37 -2.04 -10.55
CA HIS A 199 7.00 -3.35 -10.32
C HIS A 199 8.19 -3.26 -9.37
N ASN A 200 9.06 -2.27 -9.56
CA ASN A 200 10.19 -2.07 -8.65
C ASN A 200 9.73 -1.67 -7.25
N PHE A 201 8.65 -0.91 -7.10
CA PHE A 201 8.04 -0.67 -5.78
C PHE A 201 7.67 -1.98 -5.07
N ILE A 202 7.17 -2.99 -5.80
CA ILE A 202 6.78 -4.30 -5.26
C ILE A 202 7.98 -5.19 -4.91
N ASP A 203 9.05 -5.12 -5.70
CA ASP A 203 10.21 -6.03 -5.61
C ASP A 203 11.37 -5.46 -4.76
N PHE A 204 11.36 -4.17 -4.42
CA PHE A 204 12.49 -3.54 -3.75
C PHE A 204 12.49 -3.81 -2.24
N ASP A 205 13.49 -4.60 -1.82
CA ASP A 205 14.07 -4.53 -0.48
C ASP A 205 14.32 -3.06 -0.12
N VAL A 206 13.98 -2.69 1.11
CA VAL A 206 13.86 -1.32 1.64
C VAL A 206 15.10 -0.45 1.39
N ASP A 207 16.27 -1.07 1.19
CA ASP A 207 17.55 -0.38 0.94
C ASP A 207 17.72 0.13 -0.50
N ALA A 208 16.95 -0.40 -1.45
CA ALA A 208 17.09 -0.03 -2.85
C ALA A 208 16.11 1.09 -3.25
N ALA A 209 15.08 1.39 -2.46
CA ALA A 209 14.11 2.47 -2.75
C ALA A 209 14.80 3.85 -2.78
N ALA A 210 15.79 4.05 -1.90
CA ALA A 210 16.67 5.22 -1.92
C ALA A 210 17.56 5.28 -3.18
N ALA A 211 18.05 4.12 -3.65
CA ALA A 211 18.84 4.03 -4.88
C ALA A 211 17.98 4.23 -6.15
N PHE A 212 16.72 3.78 -6.14
CA PHE A 212 15.76 3.94 -7.23
C PHE A 212 15.28 5.38 -7.38
N LEU A 213 15.04 6.06 -6.25
CA LEU A 213 14.82 7.50 -6.16
C LEU A 213 16.01 8.30 -6.72
N LEU A 214 17.24 7.90 -6.40
CA LEU A 214 18.46 8.54 -6.93
C LEU A 214 18.68 8.30 -8.43
N LEU A 215 18.29 7.12 -8.95
CA LEU A 215 18.40 6.76 -10.37
C LEU A 215 17.34 7.43 -11.25
N HIS A 216 16.12 7.65 -10.75
CA HIS A 216 15.05 8.30 -11.51
C HIS A 216 15.00 9.84 -11.41
N LEU A 217 15.79 10.44 -10.50
CA LEU A 217 16.07 11.88 -10.50
C LEU A 217 17.10 12.30 -11.57
N HIS A 218 17.73 11.36 -12.27
CA HIS A 218 18.61 11.61 -13.41
C HIS A 218 17.98 11.13 -14.73
N VAL A 219 16.79 11.62 -15.06
CA VAL A 219 16.47 11.79 -16.49
C VAL A 219 17.50 12.80 -17.02
N PRO A 220 18.34 12.45 -18.01
CA PRO A 220 19.34 13.37 -18.52
C PRO A 220 18.61 14.62 -19.02
N LYS A 221 18.99 15.79 -18.50
CA LYS A 221 18.69 17.06 -19.17
C LYS A 221 19.38 17.00 -20.53
N GLY A 222 18.62 16.63 -21.56
CA GLY A 222 19.07 16.74 -22.94
C GLY A 222 19.18 18.23 -23.30
N ASN A 223 20.41 18.68 -23.51
CA ASN A 223 20.76 19.66 -24.53
C ASN A 223 21.64 18.92 -25.54
#